data_AF-D2V620-F1
#
_entry.id   AF-D2V620-F1
#
_cell.length_a   1.000
_cell.length_b   1.000
_cell.length_c   1.000
_cell.angle_alpha   90.00
_cell.angle_beta   90.00
_cell.angle_gamma   90.00
#
_symmetry.space_group_name_H-M   'P 1'
#
loop_
_entity.id
_entity.type
_entity.pdbx_description
1 polymer ?
#
loop_
_entity_poly.entity_id
_entity_poly.type
_entity_poly.pdbx_seq_one_letter_code
_entity_poly.pdbx_strand_id
1 'polypeptide(L)' 'KQIENFDDLPIKEELLRGIYGNGLEKMSEIQKKCILPIISSEPPVDVLVVSGTGTGKTSSYCISIIQRLDTSRK' A
#
# COMPACT_ATOMS: atom_id res chain seq x y z
N LYS A 1 4.36 -10.29 -12.33
CA LYS A 1 5.59 -10.14 -11.51
C LYS A 1 5.17 -10.28 -10.06
N GLN A 2 5.84 -11.11 -9.27
CA GLN A 2 5.50 -11.27 -7.85
C GLN A 2 5.96 -10.01 -7.11
N ILE A 3 5.11 -9.43 -6.27
CA ILE A 3 5.43 -8.25 -5.47
C ILE A 3 5.96 -8.74 -4.13
N GLU A 4 7.22 -8.43 -3.85
CA GLU A 4 7.89 -8.85 -2.61
C GLU A 4 8.22 -7.65 -1.72
N ASN A 5 8.54 -6.50 -2.31
CA ASN A 5 8.96 -5.30 -1.61
C ASN A 5 8.14 -4.07 -2.01
N PHE A 6 8.22 -3.00 -1.23
CA PHE A 6 7.45 -1.78 -1.48
C PHE A 6 7.86 -1.05 -2.77
N ASP A 7 9.12 -1.18 -3.18
CA ASP A 7 9.67 -0.65 -4.43
C ASP A 7 9.28 -1.46 -5.67
N ASP A 8 8.66 -2.64 -5.51
CA ASP A 8 8.00 -3.36 -6.61
C ASP A 8 6.63 -2.74 -6.97
N LEU A 9 6.06 -1.89 -6.11
CA LEU A 9 4.75 -1.28 -6.31
C LEU A 9 4.85 -0.02 -7.20
N PRO A 10 3.84 0.23 -8.05
CA PRO A 10 3.76 1.47 -8.84
C PRO A 10 3.25 2.64 -7.98
N ILE A 11 4.02 3.05 -6.97
CA ILE A 11 3.66 4.12 -6.02
C ILE A 11 4.50 5.38 -6.22
N LYS A 12 4.02 6.51 -5.69
CA LYS A 12 4.73 7.80 -5.72
C LYS A 12 6.06 7.70 -4.95
N GLU A 13 7.13 8.27 -5.48
CA GLU A 13 8.47 8.29 -4.86
C GLU A 13 8.46 8.88 -3.43
N GLU A 14 7.69 9.93 -3.20
CA GLU A 14 7.54 10.54 -1.87
C GLU A 14 6.91 9.57 -0.86
N LEU A 15 5.93 8.79 -1.30
CA LEU A 15 5.30 7.76 -0.49
C LEU A 15 6.29 6.61 -0.21
N LEU A 16 7.04 6.16 -1.22
CA LEU A 16 8.07 5.13 -1.05
C LEU A 16 9.13 5.56 -0.02
N ARG A 17 9.61 6.80 -0.10
CA ARG A 17 10.52 7.38 0.90
C ARG A 17 9.88 7.42 2.30
N GLY A 18 8.61 7.81 2.38
CA GLY A 18 7.86 7.82 3.64
C GLY A 18 7.75 6.43 4.26
N ILE A 19 7.48 5.39 3.47
CA ILE A 19 7.38 4.00 3.92
C ILE A 19 8.69 3.57 4.59
N TYR A 20 9.82 3.67 3.87
CA TYR A 20 11.12 3.27 4.41
C TYR A 20 11.59 4.17 5.56
N GLY A 21 11.32 5.48 5.50
CA GLY A 21 11.64 6.42 6.57
C GLY A 21 10.87 6.16 7.87
N ASN A 22 9.72 5.49 7.80
CA ASN A 22 8.95 5.03 8.97
C ASN A 22 9.33 3.60 9.42
N GLY A 23 10.40 3.01 8.89
CA GLY A 23 10.92 1.71 9.31
C GLY A 23 10.19 0.49 8.73
N LEU A 24 9.39 0.67 7.67
CA LEU A 24 8.79 -0.45 6.93
C LEU A 24 9.81 -1.00 5.93
N GLU A 25 10.43 -2.14 6.24
CA GLU A 25 11.50 -2.72 5.41
C GLU A 25 10.98 -3.70 4.35
N LYS A 26 10.12 -4.64 4.77
CA LYS A 26 9.58 -5.69 3.90
C LYS A 26 8.07 -5.76 3.98
N MET A 27 7.45 -6.16 2.88
CA MET A 27 6.02 -6.35 2.84
C MET A 27 5.62 -7.63 3.58
N SER A 28 4.59 -7.56 4.41
CA SER A 28 3.90 -8.72 4.93
C SER A 28 3.01 -9.37 3.86
N GLU A 29 2.65 -10.63 4.06
CA GLU A 29 1.79 -11.37 3.11
C GLU A 29 0.46 -10.67 2.84
N ILE A 30 -0.10 -9.97 3.83
CA ILE A 30 -1.35 -9.23 3.63
C ILE A 30 -1.12 -7.95 2.83
N GLN A 31 0.00 -7.25 3.04
CA GLN A 31 0.35 -6.05 2.28
C GLN A 31 0.57 -6.41 0.80
N LYS A 32 1.28 -7.50 0.51
CA LYS A 32 1.55 -7.99 -0.86
C LYS A 32 0.25 -8.26 -1.63
N LYS A 33 -0.74 -8.85 -0.94
CA LYS A 33 -2.04 -9.21 -1.54
C LYS A 33 -2.98 -8.02 -1.68
N CYS A 34 -2.94 -7.06 -0.76
CA CYS A 34 -3.99 -6.04 -0.67
C CYS A 34 -3.63 -4.71 -1.33
N ILE A 35 -2.37 -4.27 -1.28
CA ILE A 35 -2.03 -2.89 -1.71
C ILE A 35 -2.20 -2.74 -3.23
N LEU A 36 -1.63 -3.65 -4.02
CA LEU A 36 -1.66 -3.53 -5.49
C LEU A 36 -3.10 -3.48 -6.06
N PRO A 37 -4.04 -4.36 -5.67
CA PRO A 37 -5.42 -4.27 -6.15
C PRO A 37 -6.10 -2.93 -5.83
N ILE A 38 -5.82 -2.35 -4.65
CA ILE A 38 -6.44 -1.08 -4.23
C ILE A 38 -5.89 0.10 -5.04
N ILE A 39 -4.58 0.13 -5.30
CA ILE A 39 -3.94 1.29 -5.96
C ILE A 39 -4.00 1.24 -7.50
N SER A 40 -4.10 0.04 -8.09
CA SER A 40 -4.04 -0.12 -9.56
C SER A 40 -5.41 -0.19 -10.24
N SER A 41 -6.50 -0.28 -9.47
CA SER A 41 -7.86 -0.38 -10.00
C SER A 41 -8.46 0.98 -10.34
N GLU A 42 -9.04 1.09 -11.54
CA GLU A 42 -9.83 2.24 -11.97
C GLU A 42 -11.15 1.72 -12.60
N PRO A 43 -12.32 1.95 -11.97
CA PRO A 43 -12.53 2.62 -10.68
C PRO A 43 -11.96 1.83 -9.48
N PRO A 44 -11.83 2.45 -8.30
CA PRO A 44 -11.45 1.74 -7.08
C PRO A 44 -12.34 0.53 -6.81
N VAL A 45 -11.72 -0.56 -6.34
CA VAL A 45 -12.43 -1.77 -5.89
C VAL A 45 -12.45 -1.86 -4.37
N ASP A 46 -13.57 -2.34 -3.84
CA ASP A 46 -13.67 -2.70 -2.43
C ASP A 46 -12.90 -4.00 -2.15
N VAL A 47 -12.12 -4.01 -1.07
CA VAL A 47 -11.30 -5.17 -0.68
C VAL A 47 -11.63 -5.57 0.75
N LEU A 48 -12.09 -6.82 0.93
CA LEU A 48 -12.28 -7.42 2.24
C LEU A 48 -11.01 -8.18 2.66
N VAL A 49 -10.46 -7.82 3.83
CA VAL A 49 -9.21 -8.40 4.33
C VAL A 49 -9.41 -8.93 5.75
N VAL A 50 -9.15 -10.22 5.95
CA VAL A 50 -9.20 -10.87 7.26
C VAL A 50 -7.79 -11.35 7.63
N SER A 51 -7.24 -10.84 8.72
CA SER A 51 -5.94 -11.27 9.25
C SER A 51 -5.79 -10.93 10.74
N GLY A 52 -4.92 -11.65 11.46
CA GLY A 52 -4.64 -11.45 12.89
C GLY A 52 -3.99 -10.09 13.23
N THR A 53 -3.89 -9.73 14.51
CA THR A 53 -3.23 -8.49 14.94
C THR A 53 -1.74 -8.46 14.51
N GLY A 54 -1.18 -7.27 14.29
CA GLY A 54 0.24 -7.12 13.92
C GLY A 54 0.61 -7.52 12.48
N THR A 55 -0.34 -7.84 11.61
CA THR A 55 -0.06 -8.29 10.23
C THR A 55 0.18 -7.17 9.21
N GLY A 56 0.15 -5.91 9.63
CA GLY A 56 0.37 -4.76 8.73
C GLY A 56 -0.88 -4.21 8.04
N LYS A 57 -2.09 -4.56 8.50
CA LYS A 57 -3.36 -3.99 7.98
C LYS A 57 -3.36 -2.46 7.97
N THR A 58 -2.88 -1.84 9.06
CA THR A 58 -2.86 -0.38 9.20
C THR A 58 -2.04 0.30 8.13
N SER A 59 -0.80 -0.12 7.97
CA SER A 59 0.05 0.33 6.87
C SER A 59 -0.58 0.06 5.50
N SER A 60 -1.26 -1.08 5.28
CA SER A 60 -1.86 -1.39 3.97
C SER A 60 -2.89 -0.34 3.55
N TYR A 61 -3.84 0.01 4.42
CA TYR A 61 -4.84 1.02 4.05
C TYR A 61 -4.24 2.43 4.01
N CYS A 62 -3.32 2.78 4.92
CA CYS A 62 -2.66 4.09 4.91
C CYS A 62 -1.91 4.33 3.60
N ILE A 63 -1.05 3.38 3.19
CA ILE A 63 -0.29 3.45 1.94
C ILE A 63 -1.25 3.58 0.75
N SER A 64 -2.30 2.75 0.72
CA SER A 64 -3.27 2.75 -0.38
C SER A 64 -4.03 4.08 -0.50
N ILE A 65 -4.47 4.65 0.64
CA ILE A 65 -5.15 5.95 0.69
C ILE A 65 -4.21 7.05 0.20
N ILE A 66 -3.00 7.14 0.77
CA ILE A 66 -2.02 8.19 0.40
C ILE A 66 -1.66 8.11 -1.08
N GLN A 67 -1.53 6.89 -1.63
CA GLN A 67 -1.25 6.72 -3.06
C GLN A 67 -2.36 7.29 -3.93
N ARG A 68 -3.64 7.04 -3.59
CA ARG A 68 -4.79 7.49 -4.39
C ARG A 68 -5.16 8.95 -4.18
N LEU A 69 -4.78 9.57 -3.06
CA LEU A 69 -5.07 10.97 -2.80
C LEU A 69 -4.42 11.88 -3.85
N ASP A 70 -5.21 12.79 -4.41
CA ASP A 70 -4.74 13.85 -5.31
C ASP A 70 -4.48 15.11 -4.49
N THR A 71 -3.22 15.37 -4.19
CA THR A 71 -2.77 16.51 -3.36
C THR A 71 -2.80 17.85 -4.10
N SER A 72 -3.12 17.85 -5.40
CA SER A 72 -3.28 19.10 -6.16
C SER A 72 -4.66 19.74 -5.94
N ARG A 73 -5.63 18.97 -5.43
CA ARG A 73 -6.98 19.43 -5.14
C ARG A 73 -7.01 20.00 -3.71
N LYS A 74 -7.37 21.28 -3.60
CA LYS A 74 -7.57 21.98 -2.32
C LYS A 74 -9.02 21.88 -1.87
#